data_AF-A0A958J024-F1
#
_entry.id   AF-A0A958J024-F1
#
_cell.length_a   1.000
_cell.length_b   1.000
_cell.length_c   1.000
_cell.angle_alpha   90.00
_cell.angle_beta   90.00
_cell.angle_gamma   90.00
#
_symmetry.space_group_name_H-M   'P 1'
#
loop_
_entity.id
_entity.type
_entity.pdbx_description
1 polymer ?
#
loop_
_entity_poly.entity_id
_entity_poly.type
_entity_poly.pdbx_seq_one_letter_code
_entity_poly.pdbx_strand_id
1 'polypeptide(L)'
;MRLPPVKIAVLDLYNNEPNQGMRCIKEIVGNASGSVANRGVMLDIYDTRYKTETPGLDYDIYISTGGPGSPYDGVGMEWENRYFRLIDAIWNHNEGNPESKKFVFFICHSFQMMARFFKFAVVQERDKRSFGIIPVVKTASADSDSL
;
A
#
# COMPACT_ATOMS: atom_id res chain seq x y z
N MET A 1 -3.96 -29.56 10.68
CA MET A 1 -2.79 -28.69 10.48
C MET A 1 -3.24 -27.24 10.52
N ARG A 2 -2.58 -26.35 11.27
CA ARG A 2 -2.82 -24.90 11.14
C ARG A 2 -2.20 -24.44 9.81
N LEU A 3 -2.96 -23.71 9.01
CA LEU A 3 -2.46 -23.06 7.80
C LEU A 3 -1.35 -22.06 8.18
N PRO A 4 -0.35 -21.85 7.30
CA PRO A 4 0.70 -20.85 7.56
C PRO A 4 0.09 -19.46 7.72
N PRO A 5 0.72 -18.57 8.51
CA PRO A 5 0.23 -17.20 8.67
C PRO A 5 0.26 -16.46 7.31
N VAL A 6 -0.65 -15.50 7.15
CA VAL A 6 -0.58 -14.54 6.03
C VAL A 6 0.54 -13.56 6.31
N LYS A 7 1.46 -13.40 5.36
CA LYS A 7 2.61 -12.50 5.48
C LYS A 7 2.29 -11.16 4.86
N ILE A 8 2.37 -10.10 5.66
CA ILE A 8 2.09 -8.73 5.25
C ILE A 8 3.34 -7.87 5.42
N ALA A 9 3.74 -7.17 4.37
CA ALA A 9 4.78 -6.15 4.42
C ALA A 9 4.15 -4.75 4.34
N VAL A 10 4.47 -3.88 5.29
CA VAL A 10 4.12 -2.45 5.22
C VAL A 10 5.29 -1.67 4.65
N LEU A 11 5.03 -0.93 3.57
CA LEU A 11 5.98 -0.02 2.94
C LEU A 11 5.73 1.38 3.52
N ASP A 12 6.55 1.77 4.50
CA ASP A 12 6.42 3.05 5.20
C ASP A 12 7.01 4.19 4.35
N LEU A 13 6.12 5.09 3.93
CA LEU A 13 6.42 6.30 3.15
C LEU A 13 6.28 7.60 3.97
N TYR A 14 6.14 7.53 5.29
CA TYR A 14 6.05 8.70 6.16
C TYR A 14 7.36 9.47 6.29
N ASN A 15 8.48 8.93 5.81
CA ASN A 15 9.78 9.61 5.80
C ASN A 15 10.26 10.01 7.21
N ASN A 16 10.08 9.12 8.19
CA ASN A 16 10.38 9.38 9.61
C ASN A 16 9.60 10.55 10.25
N GLU A 17 8.54 11.03 9.59
CA GLU A 17 7.63 12.03 10.17
C GLU A 17 6.61 11.38 11.12
N PRO A 18 6.23 12.07 12.22
CA PRO A 18 5.20 11.61 13.13
C PRO A 18 3.87 11.37 12.40
N ASN A 19 3.27 10.20 12.61
CA ASN A 19 2.01 9.83 11.97
C ASN A 19 1.14 8.97 12.90
N GLN A 20 -0.18 9.02 12.71
CA GLN A 20 -1.12 8.12 13.38
C GLN A 20 -1.55 6.96 12.48
N GLY A 21 -1.31 7.06 11.16
CA GLY A 21 -1.76 6.04 10.21
C GLY A 21 -1.11 4.69 10.44
N MET A 22 0.16 4.64 10.85
CA MET A 22 0.84 3.36 11.16
C MET A 22 0.18 2.64 12.33
N ARG A 23 -0.27 3.36 13.36
CA ARG A 23 -1.01 2.77 14.49
C ARG A 23 -2.31 2.13 13.99
N CYS A 24 -3.10 2.85 13.19
CA CYS A 24 -4.36 2.34 12.65
C CYS A 24 -4.15 1.11 11.76
N ILE A 25 -3.11 1.10 10.93
CA ILE A 25 -2.77 -0.07 10.09
C ILE A 25 -2.47 -1.29 10.97
N LYS A 26 -1.60 -1.14 11.98
CA LYS A 26 -1.27 -2.23 12.92
C LYS A 26 -2.51 -2.78 13.62
N GLU A 27 -3.41 -1.90 14.05
CA GLU A 27 -4.65 -2.27 14.73
C GLU A 27 -5.61 -3.03 13.81
N ILE A 28 -5.85 -2.53 12.58
CA ILE A 28 -6.70 -3.19 11.59
C ILE A 28 -6.13 -4.58 11.24
N VAL A 29 -4.82 -4.67 10.98
CA VAL A 29 -4.16 -5.94 10.68
C VAL A 29 -4.23 -6.91 11.87
N GLY A 30 -4.01 -6.40 13.08
CA GLY A 30 -4.12 -7.20 14.31
C GLY A 30 -5.53 -7.76 14.50
N ASN A 31 -6.56 -6.94 14.30
CA ASN A 31 -7.96 -7.36 14.40
C ASN A 31 -8.37 -8.35 13.31
N ALA A 32 -7.71 -8.32 12.14
CA ALA A 32 -7.91 -9.30 11.08
C ALA A 32 -7.22 -10.65 11.35
N SER A 33 -6.29 -10.73 12.30
CA SER A 33 -5.60 -11.97 12.64
C SER A 33 -6.57 -13.01 13.19
N GLY A 34 -6.65 -14.17 12.53
CA GLY A 34 -7.58 -15.23 12.88
C GLY A 34 -9.02 -15.04 12.36
N SER A 35 -9.40 -13.87 11.83
CA SER A 35 -10.76 -13.64 11.31
C SER A 35 -10.98 -14.27 9.95
N VAL A 36 -9.92 -14.44 9.14
CA VAL A 36 -9.97 -15.05 7.80
C VAL A 36 -9.37 -16.45 7.86
N ALA A 37 -10.19 -17.47 7.60
CA ALA A 37 -9.79 -18.88 7.54
C ALA A 37 -9.01 -19.39 8.77
N ASN A 38 -9.20 -18.76 9.94
CA ASN A 38 -8.43 -19.03 11.18
C ASN A 38 -6.89 -18.95 10.97
N ARG A 39 -6.43 -18.13 10.03
CA ARG A 39 -5.01 -17.89 9.76
C ARG A 39 -4.51 -16.73 10.62
N GLY A 40 -3.36 -16.92 11.27
CA GLY A 40 -2.65 -15.81 11.90
C GLY A 40 -2.09 -14.86 10.84
N VAL A 41 -1.68 -13.67 11.28
CA VAL A 41 -0.99 -12.68 10.44
C VAL A 41 0.40 -12.41 10.98
N MET A 42 1.37 -12.33 10.08
CA MET A 42 2.72 -11.84 10.34
C MET A 42 2.88 -10.49 9.64
N LEU A 43 3.31 -9.47 10.38
CA LEU A 43 3.42 -8.10 9.88
C LEU A 43 4.86 -7.60 10.05
N ASP A 44 5.50 -7.27 8.94
CA ASP A 44 6.81 -6.62 8.92
C ASP A 44 6.68 -5.21 8.35
N ILE A 45 7.47 -4.27 8.86
CA ILE A 45 7.44 -2.86 8.46
C ILE A 45 8.80 -2.50 7.92
N TYR A 46 8.81 -1.93 6.70
CA TYR A 46 10.01 -1.51 6.00
C TYR A 46 9.99 0.01 5.87
N ASP A 47 11.01 0.66 6.42
CA ASP A 47 11.19 2.11 6.28
C ASP A 47 11.68 2.42 4.86
N THR A 48 10.71 2.47 3.95
CA THR A 48 10.95 2.47 2.52
C THR A 48 11.50 3.80 2.06
N ARG A 49 10.95 4.91 2.57
CA ARG A 49 11.35 6.24 2.13
C ARG A 49 12.56 6.80 2.86
N TYR A 50 12.65 6.63 4.18
CA TYR A 50 13.73 7.25 4.97
C TYR A 50 14.99 6.38 4.99
N LYS A 51 14.85 5.06 5.11
CA LYS A 51 16.01 4.13 5.13
C LYS A 51 16.25 3.37 3.83
N THR A 52 15.39 3.55 2.81
CA THR A 52 15.54 2.85 1.52
C THR A 52 15.43 1.31 1.67
N GLU A 53 14.72 0.87 2.71
CA GLU A 53 14.44 -0.55 2.95
C GLU A 53 13.37 -1.04 1.97
N THR A 54 13.48 -2.27 1.49
CA THR A 54 12.49 -2.82 0.55
C THR A 54 12.39 -4.32 0.77
N PRO A 55 11.17 -4.88 0.97
CA PRO A 55 10.99 -6.31 1.10
C PRO A 55 11.29 -7.04 -0.22
N GLY A 56 11.49 -8.35 -0.11
CA GLY A 56 11.46 -9.24 -1.26
C GLY A 56 10.02 -9.64 -1.66
N LEU A 57 9.94 -10.67 -2.49
CA LEU A 57 8.68 -11.26 -2.98
C LEU A 57 8.13 -12.39 -2.07
N ASP A 58 8.57 -12.48 -0.82
CA ASP A 58 8.17 -13.57 0.09
C ASP A 58 6.89 -13.27 0.89
N TYR A 59 6.22 -12.16 0.58
CA TYR A 59 4.98 -11.70 1.21
C TYR A 59 3.76 -11.98 0.33
N ASP A 60 2.61 -12.16 0.99
CA ASP A 60 1.31 -12.35 0.36
C ASP A 60 0.64 -11.00 0.04
N ILE A 61 0.78 -10.04 0.97
CA ILE A 61 0.15 -8.73 0.91
C ILE A 61 1.18 -7.64 1.21
N TYR A 62 1.08 -6.55 0.47
CA TYR A 62 1.84 -5.32 0.67
C TYR A 62 0.87 -4.18 0.98
N ILE A 63 1.14 -3.40 2.03
CA ILE A 63 0.40 -2.19 2.36
C ILE A 63 1.35 -1.02 2.18
N SER A 64 1.10 -0.18 1.18
CA SER A 64 1.89 1.03 0.96
C SER A 64 1.18 2.23 1.59
N THR A 65 1.85 2.87 2.55
CA THR A 65 1.22 3.93 3.35
C THR A 65 1.04 5.22 2.54
N GLY A 66 0.34 6.17 3.15
CA GLY A 66 0.49 7.57 2.77
C GLY A 66 1.88 8.09 3.14
N GLY A 67 2.07 9.39 2.93
CA GLY A 67 3.32 10.07 3.22
C GLY A 67 3.16 11.57 3.02
N PRO A 68 4.04 12.38 3.60
CA PRO A 68 4.05 13.82 3.40
C PRO A 68 4.60 14.20 2.02
N GLY A 69 4.32 15.42 1.59
CA GLY A 69 4.90 16.00 0.38
C GLY A 69 4.25 15.55 -0.92
N SER A 70 4.85 16.02 -2.02
CA SER A 70 4.40 15.74 -3.37
C SER A 70 4.82 14.32 -3.78
N PRO A 71 3.98 13.59 -4.52
CA PRO A 71 4.39 12.31 -5.09
C PRO A 71 5.55 12.47 -6.07
N TYR A 72 5.91 13.67 -6.52
CA TYR A 72 7.07 13.91 -7.39
C TYR A 72 8.37 14.21 -6.64
N ASP A 73 8.34 14.37 -5.31
CA ASP A 73 9.53 14.73 -4.52
C ASP A 73 10.62 13.63 -4.55
N GLY A 74 10.22 12.38 -4.86
CA GLY A 74 11.12 11.23 -4.94
C GLY A 74 11.81 11.02 -6.29
N VAL A 75 11.50 11.83 -7.32
CA VAL A 75 11.98 11.59 -8.69
C VAL A 75 13.51 11.51 -8.74
N GLY A 76 14.01 10.35 -9.17
CA GLY A 76 15.44 10.08 -9.29
C GLY A 76 16.14 9.67 -7.99
N MET A 77 15.44 9.67 -6.85
CA MET A 77 15.99 9.20 -5.59
C MET A 77 16.05 7.67 -5.53
N GLU A 78 17.02 7.14 -4.79
CA GLU A 78 17.24 5.70 -4.70
C GLU A 78 16.02 4.95 -4.14
N TRP A 79 15.42 5.47 -3.08
CA TRP A 79 14.25 4.86 -2.44
C TRP A 79 13.07 4.72 -3.42
N GLU A 80 12.80 5.73 -4.25
CA GLU A 80 11.72 5.68 -5.24
C GLU A 80 12.03 4.63 -6.32
N ASN A 81 13.27 4.61 -6.80
CA ASN A 81 13.73 3.62 -7.78
C ASN A 81 13.63 2.18 -7.23
N ARG A 82 13.89 1.96 -5.94
CA ARG A 82 13.71 0.63 -5.32
C ARG A 82 12.24 0.29 -5.11
N TYR A 83 11.44 1.26 -4.67
CA TYR A 83 10.00 1.11 -4.52
C TYR A 83 9.32 0.72 -5.83
N PHE A 84 9.58 1.45 -6.93
CA PHE A 84 9.02 1.11 -8.24
C PHE A 84 9.54 -0.21 -8.81
N ARG A 85 10.80 -0.59 -8.52
CA ARG A 85 11.29 -1.93 -8.86
C ARG A 85 10.54 -3.04 -8.12
N LEU A 86 10.17 -2.83 -6.85
CA LEU A 86 9.32 -3.78 -6.11
C LEU A 86 7.93 -3.88 -6.74
N ILE A 87 7.30 -2.75 -7.07
CA ILE A 87 5.96 -2.76 -7.70
C ILE A 87 5.99 -3.47 -9.05
N ASP A 88 7.00 -3.19 -9.88
CA ASP A 88 7.20 -3.89 -11.16
C ASP A 88 7.42 -5.39 -10.96
N ALA A 89 8.23 -5.79 -9.97
CA ALA A 89 8.46 -7.19 -9.65
C ALA A 89 7.17 -7.90 -9.17
N ILE A 90 6.34 -7.23 -8.37
CA ILE A 90 5.03 -7.75 -7.94
C ILE A 90 4.09 -7.91 -9.15
N TRP A 91 4.05 -6.92 -10.04
CA TRP A 91 3.25 -6.97 -11.26
C TRP A 91 3.65 -8.16 -12.15
N ASN A 92 4.95 -8.28 -12.43
CA ASN A 92 5.50 -9.37 -13.25
C ASN A 92 5.27 -10.74 -12.61
N HIS A 93 5.39 -10.85 -11.27
CA HIS A 93 5.04 -12.06 -10.54
C HIS A 93 3.57 -12.45 -10.77
N ASN A 94 2.66 -11.48 -10.67
CA ASN A 94 1.22 -11.72 -10.80
C ASN A 94 0.80 -12.13 -12.22
N GLU A 95 1.45 -11.58 -13.24
CA GLU A 95 1.24 -11.97 -14.64
C GLU A 95 1.70 -13.42 -14.89
N GLY A 96 2.84 -13.81 -14.32
CA GLY A 96 3.39 -15.16 -14.47
C GLY A 96 2.74 -16.22 -13.56
N ASN A 97 2.10 -15.82 -12.47
CA ASN A 97 1.60 -16.73 -11.43
C ASN A 97 0.15 -16.38 -11.02
N PRO A 98 -0.85 -16.55 -11.92
CA PRO A 98 -2.22 -16.12 -11.69
C PRO A 98 -2.89 -16.82 -10.50
N GLU A 99 -2.44 -18.04 -10.15
CA GLU A 99 -2.95 -18.83 -9.02
C GLU A 99 -2.33 -18.43 -7.66
N SER A 100 -1.25 -17.66 -7.67
CA SER A 100 -0.51 -17.28 -6.46
C SER A 100 -0.16 -15.79 -6.48
N LYS A 101 -1.19 -14.96 -6.66
CA LYS A 101 -1.04 -13.51 -6.72
C LYS A 101 -0.63 -12.90 -5.39
N LYS A 102 0.10 -11.80 -5.51
CA LYS A 102 0.48 -10.86 -4.47
C LYS A 102 -0.43 -9.66 -4.54
N PHE A 103 -0.90 -9.21 -3.39
CA PHE A 103 -1.85 -8.11 -3.31
C PHE A 103 -1.15 -6.86 -2.80
N VAL A 104 -1.51 -5.68 -3.35
CA VAL A 104 -0.99 -4.40 -2.87
C VAL A 104 -2.13 -3.45 -2.59
N PHE A 105 -2.12 -2.85 -1.40
CA PHE A 105 -3.06 -1.81 -1.00
C PHE A 105 -2.34 -0.47 -0.89
N PHE A 106 -2.71 0.50 -1.72
CA PHE A 106 -2.09 1.82 -1.80
C PHE A 106 -2.97 2.88 -1.12
N ILE A 107 -2.38 3.64 -0.21
CA ILE A 107 -3.06 4.64 0.61
C ILE A 107 -2.56 6.04 0.26
N CYS A 108 -3.45 6.94 -0.15
CA CYS A 108 -3.16 8.37 -0.32
C CYS A 108 -1.92 8.64 -1.23
N HIS A 109 -0.79 9.08 -0.66
CA HIS A 109 0.44 9.39 -1.38
C HIS A 109 0.91 8.22 -2.27
N SER A 110 0.90 6.98 -1.77
CA SER A 110 1.33 5.83 -2.59
C SER A 110 0.37 5.55 -3.75
N PHE A 111 -0.93 5.80 -3.60
CA PHE A 111 -1.88 5.67 -4.70
C PHE A 111 -1.62 6.72 -5.81
N GLN A 112 -1.24 7.94 -5.42
CA GLN A 112 -0.79 8.96 -6.36
C GLN A 112 0.51 8.54 -7.07
N MET A 113 1.45 7.91 -6.36
CA MET A 113 2.65 7.34 -6.99
C MET A 113 2.27 6.25 -8.02
N MET A 114 1.22 5.46 -7.78
CA MET A 114 0.75 4.46 -8.75
C MET A 114 0.12 5.09 -9.99
N ALA A 115 -0.61 6.20 -9.83
CA ALA A 115 -1.09 6.98 -10.98
C ALA A 115 0.08 7.44 -11.87
N ARG A 116 1.20 7.86 -11.26
CA ARG A 116 2.43 8.20 -11.99
C ARG A 116 3.08 6.98 -12.64
N PHE A 117 3.24 5.89 -11.90
CA PHE A 117 3.92 4.68 -12.35
C PHE A 117 3.21 4.03 -13.53
N PHE A 118 1.90 3.77 -13.40
CA PHE A 118 1.07 3.14 -14.43
C PHE A 118 0.53 4.13 -15.47
N LYS A 119 0.73 5.44 -15.25
CA LYS A 119 0.27 6.52 -16.14
C LYS A 119 -1.23 6.48 -16.45
N PHE A 120 -2.05 6.01 -15.50
CA PHE A 120 -3.51 5.94 -15.69
C PHE A 120 -4.21 7.28 -15.40
N ALA A 121 -3.53 8.23 -14.75
CA ALA A 121 -4.07 9.55 -14.46
C ALA A 121 -2.95 10.60 -14.29
N VAL A 122 -3.31 11.87 -14.45
CA VAL A 122 -2.43 13.01 -14.14
C VAL A 122 -2.57 13.37 -12.68
N VAL A 123 -1.46 13.37 -11.94
CA VAL A 123 -1.43 13.87 -10.56
C VAL A 123 -1.02 15.33 -10.57
N GLN A 124 -1.90 16.20 -10.08
CA GLN A 124 -1.72 17.65 -10.03
C GLN A 124 -2.10 18.21 -8.66
N GLU A 125 -1.63 19.42 -8.37
CA GLU A 125 -2.01 20.16 -7.18
C GLU A 125 -3.51 20.47 -7.19
N ARG A 126 -4.13 20.47 -6.00
CA ARG A 126 -5.54 20.80 -5.84
C ARG A 126 -5.68 22.30 -5.59
N ASP A 127 -6.65 22.91 -6.25
CA ASP A 127 -7.04 24.31 -5.99
C ASP A 127 -7.48 24.54 -4.53
N LYS A 128 -8.05 23.51 -3.90
CA LYS A 128 -8.50 23.52 -2.50
C LYS A 128 -8.00 22.31 -1.74
N ARG A 129 -7.50 22.55 -0.53
CA ARG A 129 -7.11 21.50 0.41
C ARG A 129 -8.32 20.64 0.75
N SER A 130 -8.15 19.32 0.62
CA SER A 130 -9.13 18.34 1.09
C SER A 130 -8.75 17.95 2.51
N PHE A 131 -9.39 18.55 3.50
CA PHE A 131 -9.12 18.31 4.92
C PHE A 131 -10.42 18.17 5.70
N GLY A 132 -10.47 17.18 6.59
CA GLY A 132 -11.64 16.86 7.41
C GLY A 132 -12.34 15.58 6.97
N ILE A 133 -13.46 15.29 7.63
CA ILE A 133 -14.33 14.15 7.31
C ILE A 133 -15.29 14.61 6.22
N ILE A 134 -15.18 13.98 5.05
CA ILE A 134 -15.98 14.33 3.87
C ILE A 134 -16.91 13.14 3.58
N PRO A 135 -18.22 13.37 3.37
CA PRO A 135 -19.13 12.30 3.01
C PRO A 135 -18.76 11.73 1.63
N VAL A 136 -18.73 10.41 1.54
CA VAL A 136 -18.55 9.67 0.28
C VAL A 136 -19.83 8.87 0.04
N VAL A 137 -20.42 9.03 -1.13
CA VAL A 137 -21.59 8.27 -1.57
C VAL A 137 -21.15 7.23 -2.59
N LYS A 138 -21.75 6.04 -2.53
CA LYS A 138 -21.56 5.02 -3.56
C LYS A 138 -22.05 5.56 -4.91
N THR A 139 -21.37 5.18 -5.98
CA THR A 139 -21.89 5.36 -7.33
C THR A 139 -22.98 4.33 -7.58
N ALA A 140 -23.86 4.56 -8.56
CA ALA A 140 -24.92 3.59 -8.90
C ALA A 140 -24.37 2.20 -9.23
N SER A 141 -23.18 2.11 -9.85
CA SER A 141 -22.50 0.84 -10.12
C SER A 141 -21.99 0.15 -8.85
N ALA A 142 -21.61 0.91 -7.83
CA ALA A 142 -21.09 0.36 -6.57
C ALA A 142 -22.20 -0.16 -5.64
N ASP A 143 -23.47 0.10 -5.94
CA ASP A 143 -24.61 -0.44 -5.19
C ASP A 143 -24.78 -1.95 -5.41
N SER A 144 -24.31 -2.47 -6.55
CA SER A 144 -24.29 -3.91 -6.83
C SER A 144 -23.06 -4.65 -6.29
N ASP A 145 -22.05 -3.94 -5.78
CA ASP A 145 -20.84 -4.57 -5.24
C ASP A 145 -21.12 -5.19 -3.86
N SER A 146 -20.73 -6.45 -3.68
CA SER A 146 -20.76 -7.12 -2.38
C SER A 146 -19.78 -6.46 -1.41
N LEU A 147 -20.21 -6.26 -0.17
CA LEU A 147 -19.36 -5.80 0.94
C LEU A 147 -18.37 -6.88 1.37
#